data_AF-A0A0H5RVW8-F1
#
_entry.id   AF-A0A0H5RVW8-F1
#
_cell.length_a   1.000
_cell.length_b   1.000
_cell.length_c   1.000
_cell.angle_alpha   90.00
_cell.angle_beta   90.00
_cell.angle_gamma   90.00
#
_symmetry.space_group_name_H-M   'P 1'
#
loop_
_entity.id
_entity.type
_entity.pdbx_description
1 polymer ?
#
loop_
_entity_poly.entity_id
_entity_poly.type
_entity_poly.pdbx_seq_one_letter_code
_entity_poly.pdbx_strand_id
1 'polypeptide(L)'
;VNITYGLFPVGSRHDAIAIAEQMEKIMIEMVQSGWKLGAVITDNAGQCGRARRILVLRWPSLVFLHCFAHDINNLVKAILKTVFHEVASQAMRRSLALTSH
;
A
#
# COMPACT_ATOMS: atom_id res chain seq x y z
N VAL A 1 18.39 -5.66 -12.03
CA VAL A 1 18.81 -5.71 -10.61
C VAL A 1 17.57 -5.43 -9.77
N ASN A 2 17.14 -6.37 -8.93
CA ASN A 2 16.03 -6.09 -8.01
C ASN A 2 16.63 -5.36 -6.80
N ILE A 3 16.41 -4.05 -6.74
CA ILE A 3 17.02 -3.18 -5.74
C ILE A 3 16.00 -3.03 -4.60
N THR A 4 16.16 -3.83 -3.55
CA THR A 4 15.35 -3.75 -2.32
C THR A 4 16.23 -3.21 -1.22
N TYR A 5 15.85 -2.07 -0.61
CA TYR A 5 16.58 -1.53 0.55
C TYR A 5 16.44 -2.44 1.77
N GLY A 6 15.24 -2.96 2.02
CA GLY A 6 14.99 -3.92 3.08
C GLY A 6 13.50 -4.25 3.25
N LEU A 7 13.23 -5.27 4.05
CA LEU A 7 11.91 -5.57 4.59
C LEU A 7 12.02 -5.49 6.12
N PHE A 8 11.30 -4.56 6.72
CA PHE A 8 11.43 -4.25 8.14
C PHE A 8 10.25 -4.84 8.92
N PRO A 9 10.50 -5.40 10.12
CA PRO A 9 9.41 -5.88 10.98
C PRO A 9 8.53 -4.70 11.41
N VAL A 10 7.22 -4.93 11.43
CA VAL A 10 6.22 -3.95 11.91
C VAL A 10 5.58 -4.43 13.21
N GLY A 11 5.32 -3.49 14.12
CA GLY A 11 4.62 -3.77 15.38
C GLY A 11 3.11 -3.90 15.18
N SER A 12 2.35 -4.09 16.26
CA SER A 12 0.88 -4.22 16.22
C SER A 12 0.12 -2.89 15.98
N ARG A 13 0.79 -1.75 16.12
CA ARG A 13 0.20 -0.42 15.95
C ARG A 13 0.31 0.03 14.49
N HIS A 14 -0.85 0.16 13.83
CA HIS A 14 -0.97 0.44 12.39
C HIS A 14 -1.82 1.69 12.09
N ASP A 15 -1.96 2.61 13.05
CA ASP A 15 -2.57 3.90 12.76
C ASP A 15 -1.65 4.77 11.89
N ALA A 16 -2.23 5.80 11.27
CA ALA A 16 -1.52 6.68 10.36
C ALA A 16 -0.24 7.33 10.94
N ILE A 17 -0.22 7.59 12.26
CA ILE A 17 0.94 8.20 12.91
C ILE A 17 2.06 7.17 12.98
N ALA A 18 1.74 5.96 13.47
CA ALA A 18 2.72 4.89 13.55
C ALA A 18 3.32 4.52 12.17
N ILE A 19 2.48 4.48 11.12
CA ILE A 19 2.96 4.25 9.75
C ILE A 19 3.90 5.38 9.32
N ALA A 20 3.53 6.65 9.54
CA ALA A 20 4.37 7.79 9.16
C ALA A 20 5.71 7.77 9.91
N GLU A 21 5.71 7.52 11.22
CA GLU A 21 6.92 7.45 12.04
C GLU A 21 7.87 6.32 11.58
N GLN A 22 7.34 5.12 11.34
CA GLN A 22 8.12 3.97 10.89
C GLN A 22 8.71 4.22 9.49
N MET A 23 7.91 4.75 8.57
CA MET A 23 8.38 5.08 7.22
C MET A 23 9.45 6.18 7.23
N GLU A 24 9.22 7.25 7.98
CA GLU A 24 10.16 8.36 8.06
C GLU A 24 11.50 7.94 8.64
N LYS A 25 11.50 7.08 9.66
CA LYS A 25 12.73 6.49 10.20
C LYS A 25 13.54 5.79 9.10
N ILE A 26 12.89 4.93 8.31
CA ILE A 26 13.54 4.22 7.19
C ILE A 26 14.03 5.21 6.12
N MET A 27 13.24 6.23 5.79
CA MET A 27 13.62 7.26 4.81
C MET A 27 14.87 8.03 5.25
N ILE A 28 14.97 8.38 6.54
CA ILE A 28 16.16 9.03 7.12
C ILE A 28 17.38 8.10 6.99
N GLU A 29 17.25 6.83 7.39
CA GLU A 29 18.33 5.84 7.28
C GLU A 29 18.79 5.63 5.83
N MET A 30 17.87 5.61 4.87
CA MET A 30 18.18 5.52 3.44
C MET A 30 19.02 6.72 2.97
N VAL A 31 18.59 7.94 3.30
CA VAL A 31 19.32 9.16 2.93
C VAL A 31 20.71 9.19 3.58
N GLN A 32 20.81 8.83 4.86
CA GLN A 32 22.09 8.72 5.57
C GLN A 32 23.01 7.66 4.94
N SER A 33 22.43 6.59 4.39
CA SER A 33 23.15 5.55 3.64
C SER A 33 23.48 5.94 2.20
N GLY A 34 23.24 7.19 1.80
CA GLY A 34 23.60 7.73 0.49
C GLY A 34 22.53 7.59 -0.59
N TRP A 35 21.32 7.12 -0.26
CA TRP A 35 20.23 7.01 -1.24
C TRP A 35 19.62 8.38 -1.54
N LYS A 36 19.25 8.57 -2.80
CA LYS A 36 18.44 9.71 -3.23
C LYS A 36 16.99 9.26 -3.35
N LEU A 37 16.15 9.71 -2.41
CA LEU A 37 14.72 9.46 -2.46
C LEU A 37 14.07 10.44 -3.45
N GLY A 38 13.19 9.94 -4.32
CA GLY A 38 12.42 10.77 -5.26
C GLY A 38 10.90 10.67 -5.05
N ALA A 39 10.43 9.52 -4.56
CA ALA A 39 9.01 9.30 -4.34
C ALA A 39 8.73 8.27 -3.24
N VAL A 40 7.55 8.38 -2.65
CA VAL A 40 6.97 7.42 -1.71
C VAL A 40 5.64 6.95 -2.29
N ILE A 41 5.52 5.65 -2.51
CA ILE A 41 4.33 5.01 -3.09
C ILE A 41 3.77 4.05 -2.05
N THR A 42 2.54 4.27 -1.59
CA THR A 42 1.87 3.39 -0.62
C THR A 42 0.50 2.95 -1.13
N ASP A 43 -0.06 1.90 -0.54
CA ASP A 43 -1.40 1.44 -0.88
C ASP A 43 -2.47 2.54 -0.65
N ASN A 44 -3.68 2.27 -1.13
CA ASN A 44 -4.82 3.16 -0.94
C ASN A 44 -5.66 2.79 0.29
N ALA A 45 -5.02 2.31 1.36
CA ALA A 45 -5.68 2.13 2.64
C ALA A 45 -5.81 3.49 3.36
N GLY A 46 -6.89 3.66 4.14
CA GLY A 46 -7.18 4.93 4.81
C GLY A 46 -6.04 5.44 5.72
N GLN A 47 -5.35 4.53 6.40
CA GLN A 47 -4.20 4.88 7.25
C GLN A 47 -2.96 5.29 6.43
N CYS A 48 -2.67 4.59 5.34
CA CYS A 48 -1.59 4.95 4.41
C CYS A 48 -1.84 6.31 3.75
N GLY A 49 -3.09 6.62 3.39
CA GLY A 49 -3.46 7.94 2.89
C GLY A 49 -3.26 9.06 3.90
N ARG A 50 -3.58 8.82 5.18
CA ARG A 50 -3.29 9.78 6.26
C ARG A 50 -1.79 9.91 6.51
N ALA A 51 -1.04 8.81 6.50
CA ALA A 51 0.41 8.83 6.65
C ALA A 51 1.10 9.64 5.54
N ARG A 52 0.70 9.47 4.27
CA ARG A 52 1.20 10.31 3.16
C ARG A 52 0.96 11.79 3.40
N ARG A 53 -0.20 12.19 3.93
CA ARG A 53 -0.50 13.61 4.25
C ARG A 53 0.37 14.17 5.38
N ILE A 54 0.82 13.32 6.31
CA ILE A 54 1.78 13.73 7.34
C ILE A 54 3.16 13.90 6.70
N LEU A 55 3.60 12.89 5.93
CA LEU A 55 4.95 12.85 5.37
C LEU A 55 5.20 13.89 4.28
N VAL A 56 4.19 14.24 3.47
CA VAL A 56 4.34 15.28 2.43
C VAL A 56 4.68 16.65 3.01
N LEU A 57 4.22 16.94 4.24
CA LEU A 57 4.55 18.18 4.94
C LEU A 57 5.99 18.17 5.50
N ARG A 58 6.49 16.99 5.89
CA ARG A 58 7.84 16.81 6.43
C ARG A 58 8.91 16.68 5.34
N TRP A 59 8.52 16.14 4.18
CA TRP A 59 9.39 15.86 3.03
C TRP A 59 8.85 16.49 1.74
N PRO A 60 8.79 17.83 1.65
CA PRO A 60 8.15 18.53 0.53
C PRO A 60 8.87 18.35 -0.81
N SER A 61 10.12 17.89 -0.82
CA SER A 61 10.90 17.60 -2.03
C SER A 61 10.57 16.23 -2.65
N LEU A 62 9.78 15.39 -1.98
CA LEU A 62 9.41 14.05 -2.46
C LEU A 62 8.00 14.02 -3.04
N VAL A 63 7.80 13.16 -4.04
CA VAL A 63 6.47 12.91 -4.60
C VAL A 63 5.77 11.80 -3.82
N PHE A 64 4.53 12.02 -3.38
CA PHE A 64 3.73 11.02 -2.66
C PHE A 64 2.58 10.52 -3.52
N LEU A 65 2.57 9.21 -3.84
CA LEU A 65 1.60 8.61 -4.76
C LEU A 65 0.90 7.40 -4.15
N HIS A 66 -0.24 7.06 -4.76
CA HIS A 66 -0.93 5.80 -4.53
C HIS A 66 -0.29 4.69 -5.37
N CYS A 67 -0.33 3.47 -4.85
CA CYS A 67 0.08 2.29 -5.59
C CYS A 67 -0.92 1.98 -6.71
N PHE A 68 -0.49 2.14 -7.96
CA PHE A 68 -1.30 1.86 -9.14
C PHE A 68 -1.89 0.45 -9.14
N ALA A 69 -1.11 -0.56 -8.75
CA ALA A 69 -1.58 -1.95 -8.67
C ALA A 69 -2.75 -2.11 -7.70
N HIS A 70 -2.73 -1.36 -6.59
CA HIS A 70 -3.82 -1.37 -5.63
C HIS A 70 -5.07 -0.66 -6.19
N ASP A 71 -4.91 0.44 -6.91
CA ASP A 71 -6.04 1.13 -7.55
C ASP A 71 -6.70 0.26 -8.64
N ILE A 72 -5.92 -0.48 -9.43
CA ILE A 72 -6.47 -1.48 -10.37
C ILE A 72 -7.23 -2.59 -9.64
N ASN A 73 -6.69 -3.11 -8.55
CA ASN A 73 -7.40 -4.12 -7.74
C ASN A 73 -8.74 -3.57 -7.21
N ASN A 74 -8.78 -2.32 -6.77
CA ASN A 74 -10.02 -1.68 -6.31
C ASN A 74 -11.00 -1.45 -7.46
N LEU A 75 -10.52 -1.05 -8.64
CA LEU A 75 -11.33 -0.91 -9.84
C LEU A 75 -11.97 -2.24 -10.25
N VAL A 76 -11.19 -3.31 -10.35
CA VAL A 76 -11.69 -4.65 -10.68
C VAL A 76 -12.71 -5.11 -9.65
N LYS A 77 -12.44 -4.92 -8.35
CA LYS A 77 -13.41 -5.21 -7.29
C LYS A 77 -14.72 -4.44 -7.45
N ALA A 78 -14.67 -3.18 -7.87
CA ALA A 78 -15.87 -2.39 -8.12
C ALA A 78 -16.65 -2.92 -9.34
N ILE A 79 -15.96 -3.24 -10.45
CA ILE A 79 -16.57 -3.81 -11.66
C ILE A 79 -17.27 -5.13 -11.35
N LEU A 80 -16.65 -6.01 -10.56
CA LEU A 80 -17.24 -7.29 -10.17
C LEU A 80 -18.52 -7.13 -9.34
N LYS A 81 -18.80 -5.96 -8.77
CA LYS A 81 -20.04 -5.67 -8.02
C LYS A 81 -21.16 -5.09 -8.90
N THR A 82 -20.94 -4.93 -10.19
CA THR A 82 -21.93 -4.39 -11.13
C THR A 82 -22.82 -5.50 -11.71
N VAL A 83 -23.12 -5.47 -13.02
CA VAL A 83 -23.85 -6.53 -13.73
C VAL A 83 -23.16 -7.91 -13.63
N PHE A 84 -21.87 -7.92 -13.30
CA PHE A 84 -21.10 -9.14 -13.08
C PHE A 84 -21.26 -9.75 -11.67
N HIS A 85 -21.98 -9.10 -10.76
CA HIS A 85 -22.06 -9.50 -9.35
C HIS A 85 -22.48 -10.94 -9.14
N GLU A 86 -23.51 -11.39 -9.85
CA GLU A 86 -24.04 -12.74 -9.67
C GLU A 86 -23.04 -13.81 -10.14
N VAL A 87 -22.47 -13.63 -11.34
CA VAL A 87 -21.46 -14.54 -11.91
C VAL A 87 -20.21 -14.58 -11.05
N ALA A 88 -19.72 -13.42 -10.59
CA ALA A 88 -18.57 -13.31 -9.71
C ALA A 88 -18.81 -14.03 -8.37
N SER A 89 -20.02 -13.89 -7.80
CA SER A 89 -20.40 -14.55 -6.54
C SER A 89 -20.48 -16.07 -6.71
N GLN A 90 -21.03 -16.56 -7.82
CA GLN A 90 -21.08 -18.00 -8.11
C GLN A 90 -19.68 -18.59 -8.29
N ALA A 91 -18.81 -17.91 -9.04
CA ALA A 91 -17.41 -18.32 -9.21
C ALA A 91 -16.67 -18.37 -7.87
N MET A 92 -16.81 -17.34 -7.03
CA MET A 92 -16.19 -17.29 -5.71
C MET A 92 -16.62 -18.46 -4.81
N ARG A 93 -17.92 -18.78 -4.76
CA ARG A 93 -18.43 -19.93 -4.00
C ARG A 93 -17.85 -21.26 -4.49
N ARG A 94 -17.75 -21.44 -5.81
CA ARG A 94 -17.17 -22.67 -6.40
C ARG A 94 -15.66 -22.79 -6.12
N SER A 95 -14.91 -21.69 -6.23
CA SER A 95 -13.48 -21.69 -5.85
C SER A 95 -13.28 -22.05 -4.38
N LEU A 96 -14.08 -21.50 -3.46
CA LEU A 96 -13.98 -21.82 -2.04
C LEU A 96 -14.24 -23.31 -1.75
N ALA A 97 -15.21 -23.91 -2.44
CA ALA A 97 -15.52 -25.34 -2.32
C ALA A 97 -14.38 -26.25 -2.85
N LEU A 98 -13.59 -25.77 -3.82
CA LEU A 98 -12.43 -26.51 -4.35
C LEU A 98 -11.20 -26.42 -3.43
N THR A 99 -11.09 -25.37 -2.61
CA THR A 99 -9.96 -25.15 -1.69
C THR A 99 -10.20 -25.63 -0.26
N SER A 100 -11.35 -26.26 0.02
CA SER A 100 -11.71 -26.78 1.35
C SER A 100 -11.39 -28.27 1.54
N HIS A 101 -10.58 -28.84 0.65
CA HIS A 101 -9.92 -30.14 0.77
C HIS A 101 -8.40 -29.95 0.82
#